data_AF-A0A0P9MIF1-F1
#
_entry.id   AF-A0A0P9MIF1-F1
#
_cell.length_a   1.000
_cell.length_b   1.000
_cell.length_c   1.000
_cell.angle_alpha   90.00
_cell.angle_beta   90.00
_cell.angle_gamma   90.00
#
_symmetry.space_group_name_H-M   'P 1'
#
loop_
_entity.id
_entity.type
_entity.pdbx_description
1 polymer ?
#
loop_
_entity_poly.entity_id
_entity_poly.type
_entity_poly.pdbx_seq_one_letter_code
_entity_poly.pdbx_strand_id
1 'polypeptide(L)'
;WVGKSGGRVDASSCGLQARKQANRADRVEWEHIVPAWTFGHQRQCWQEGGREHCVKDDPVFQAMEADLFNLYPSVGEVNGDRSNFNYGMASGVAPQYGQCKTKVDFDQRAAEPRDEVKGLVARTTFYMFDRYNLNMSRQQQQLLMAWDKQFPVTSWELERNKRIAAIMGHSNPFVTGQRAWITGYKPLGDGVVNTLPPRITTSSSDVPQAAGSASTGTIVGNKNSHIYHMPVGCPSYDNVSAKNQVAFGSESEAAAAGYRKAGNCK
;
A
#
# COMPACT_ATOMS: atom_id res chain seq x y z
N TRP A 1 -24.17 6.63 14.33
CA TRP A 1 -23.40 7.63 13.56
C TRP A 1 -23.80 9.03 14.01
N VAL A 2 -22.85 9.94 14.13
CA VAL A 2 -23.04 11.35 14.52
C VAL A 2 -22.68 12.22 13.31
N GLY A 3 -23.70 12.68 12.58
CA GLY A 3 -23.52 13.39 11.32
C GLY A 3 -23.03 12.50 10.18
N LYS A 4 -22.33 13.10 9.20
CA LYS A 4 -21.86 12.42 7.98
C LYS A 4 -20.54 11.67 8.14
N SER A 5 -19.69 12.05 9.08
CA SER A 5 -18.29 11.57 9.18
C SER A 5 -17.88 11.07 10.58
N GLY A 6 -18.70 11.29 11.62
CA GLY A 6 -18.38 10.88 12.98
C GLY A 6 -19.09 9.60 13.40
N GLY A 7 -18.38 8.64 13.98
CA GLY A 7 -18.98 7.52 14.69
C GLY A 7 -18.67 7.60 16.19
N ARG A 8 -19.67 7.28 17.03
CA ARG A 8 -19.53 7.12 18.48
C ARG A 8 -19.80 5.67 18.83
N VAL A 9 -19.02 5.16 19.76
CA VAL A 9 -19.17 3.80 20.27
C VAL A 9 -20.12 3.85 21.46
N ASP A 10 -21.20 3.06 21.42
CA ASP A 10 -22.02 2.79 22.60
C ASP A 10 -21.41 1.62 23.36
N ALA A 11 -20.46 1.93 24.25
CA ALA A 11 -19.74 0.93 25.02
C ALA A 11 -20.66 0.11 25.94
N SER A 12 -21.75 0.73 26.43
CA SER A 12 -22.71 0.08 27.33
C SER A 12 -23.49 -1.04 26.64
N SER A 13 -23.81 -0.87 25.36
CA SER A 13 -24.56 -1.86 24.56
C SER A 13 -23.80 -3.17 24.31
N CYS A 14 -22.47 -3.14 24.35
CA CYS A 14 -21.62 -4.27 24.01
C CYS A 14 -20.62 -4.68 25.10
N GLY A 15 -20.70 -4.03 26.27
CA GLY A 15 -19.81 -4.31 27.41
C GLY A 15 -18.33 -3.96 27.15
N LEU A 16 -18.06 -3.04 26.22
CA LEU A 16 -16.71 -2.54 25.96
C LEU A 16 -16.18 -1.79 27.19
N GLN A 17 -14.93 -2.05 27.56
CA GLN A 17 -14.21 -1.27 28.55
C GLN A 17 -12.91 -0.78 27.93
N ALA A 18 -12.61 0.51 28.12
CA ALA A 18 -11.35 1.07 27.63
C ALA A 18 -10.17 0.48 28.41
N ARG A 19 -9.09 0.14 27.71
CA ARG A 19 -7.87 -0.40 28.32
C ARG A 19 -7.04 0.70 28.98
N LYS A 20 -6.84 1.82 28.28
CA LYS A 20 -5.99 2.96 28.68
C LYS A 20 -6.43 4.32 28.10
N GLN A 21 -7.07 4.34 26.93
CA GLN A 21 -7.37 5.54 26.13
C GLN A 21 -8.89 5.75 25.97
N ALA A 22 -9.59 6.09 27.06
CA ALA A 22 -11.05 6.30 27.07
C ALA A 22 -11.55 7.23 25.94
N ASN A 23 -10.93 8.40 25.77
CA ASN A 23 -11.28 9.36 24.71
C ASN A 23 -11.19 8.78 23.29
N ARG A 24 -10.33 7.78 23.08
CA ARG A 24 -10.16 7.10 21.80
C ARG A 24 -11.10 5.90 21.68
N ALA A 25 -11.42 5.23 22.78
CA ALA A 25 -12.42 4.17 22.83
C ALA A 25 -13.85 4.70 22.50
N ASP A 26 -14.15 5.96 22.81
CA ASP A 26 -15.47 6.58 22.58
C ASP A 26 -15.77 6.92 21.11
N ARG A 27 -14.81 6.79 20.20
CA ARG A 27 -14.98 7.14 18.79
C ARG A 27 -14.72 5.95 17.87
N VAL A 28 -15.40 5.98 16.73
CA VAL A 28 -15.13 5.07 15.62
C VAL A 28 -14.00 5.65 14.79
N GLU A 29 -13.03 4.82 14.47
CA GLU A 29 -11.98 5.11 13.49
C GLU A 29 -12.09 4.11 12.32
N TRP A 30 -11.68 4.54 11.13
CA TRP A 30 -11.61 3.64 9.98
C TRP A 30 -10.32 2.81 10.07
N GLU A 31 -10.49 1.51 10.23
CA GLU A 31 -9.43 0.50 10.25
C GLU A 31 -9.06 0.11 8.82
N HIS A 32 -7.76 0.10 8.54
CA HIS A 32 -7.19 -0.62 7.40
C HIS A 32 -6.91 -2.07 7.84
N ILE A 33 -7.81 -3.01 7.50
CA ILE A 33 -7.69 -4.43 7.92
C ILE A 33 -6.30 -4.97 7.57
N VAL A 34 -5.84 -4.75 6.34
CA VAL A 34 -4.43 -4.79 5.95
C VAL A 34 -3.85 -3.39 6.16
N PRO A 35 -2.92 -3.20 7.13
CA PRO A 35 -2.41 -1.87 7.46
C PRO A 35 -1.79 -1.15 6.27
N ALA A 36 -1.91 0.17 6.22
CA ALA A 36 -1.22 0.99 5.23
C ALA A 36 0.31 0.76 5.21
N TRP A 37 0.89 0.49 6.37
CA TRP A 37 2.29 0.10 6.48
C TRP A 37 2.60 -1.18 5.69
N THR A 38 1.74 -2.21 5.75
CA THR A 38 1.97 -3.50 5.07
C THR A 38 2.13 -3.34 3.57
N PHE A 39 1.30 -2.52 2.93
CA PHE A 39 1.35 -2.31 1.48
C PHE A 39 2.15 -1.06 1.04
N GLY A 40 2.61 -0.25 1.99
CA GLY A 40 3.29 1.01 1.73
C GLY A 40 4.78 1.03 2.09
N HIS A 41 5.19 0.38 3.18
CA HIS A 41 6.52 0.63 3.77
C HIS A 41 7.70 0.28 2.86
N GLN A 42 7.53 -0.62 1.89
CA GLN A 42 8.60 -0.99 0.95
C GLN A 42 8.64 -0.10 -0.29
N ARG A 43 7.68 0.81 -0.45
CA ARG A 43 7.59 1.71 -1.60
C ARG A 43 8.56 2.87 -1.45
N GLN A 44 9.07 3.35 -2.57
CA GLN A 44 10.01 4.47 -2.62
C GLN A 44 9.44 5.72 -1.94
N CYS A 45 8.16 6.06 -2.20
CA CYS A 45 7.48 7.17 -1.55
C CYS A 45 7.54 7.12 -0.02
N TRP A 46 7.48 5.92 0.56
CA TRP A 46 7.46 5.74 2.01
C TRP A 46 8.87 5.94 2.58
N GLN A 47 9.89 5.51 1.85
CA GLN A 47 11.29 5.74 2.21
C GLN A 47 11.66 7.23 2.14
N GLU A 48 11.04 7.97 1.21
CA GLU A 48 11.30 9.40 0.97
C GLU A 48 10.52 10.34 1.91
N GLY A 49 9.37 9.92 2.44
CA GLY A 49 8.58 10.78 3.34
C GLY A 49 7.42 10.10 4.04
N GLY A 50 7.48 8.79 4.23
CA GLY A 50 6.45 8.01 4.91
C GLY A 50 5.10 7.99 4.20
N ARG A 51 4.04 7.69 4.96
CA ARG A 51 2.67 7.57 4.45
C ARG A 51 2.21 8.84 3.75
N GLU A 52 2.43 10.01 4.35
CA GLU A 52 1.98 11.30 3.79
C GLU A 52 2.53 11.54 2.39
N HIS A 53 3.79 11.18 2.15
CA HIS A 53 4.40 11.29 0.83
C HIS A 53 3.78 10.29 -0.16
N CYS A 54 3.50 9.05 0.25
CA CYS A 54 2.81 8.08 -0.59
C CYS A 54 1.38 8.50 -0.95
N VAL A 55 0.64 9.09 0.00
CA VAL A 55 -0.70 9.65 -0.25
C VAL A 55 -0.66 10.74 -1.32
N LYS A 56 0.45 11.47 -1.44
CA LYS A 56 0.59 12.55 -2.41
C LYS A 56 1.01 12.04 -3.79
N ASP A 57 2.00 11.18 -3.84
CA ASP A 57 2.80 10.98 -5.07
C ASP A 57 2.74 9.55 -5.64
N ASP A 58 2.14 8.59 -4.94
CA ASP A 58 2.10 7.19 -5.36
C ASP A 58 0.66 6.73 -5.67
N PRO A 59 0.25 6.69 -6.96
CA PRO A 59 -1.12 6.35 -7.34
C PRO A 59 -1.52 4.91 -6.99
N VAL A 60 -0.55 4.00 -6.92
CA VAL A 60 -0.85 2.61 -6.51
C VAL A 60 -1.07 2.55 -5.01
N PHE A 61 -0.29 3.30 -4.22
CA PHE A 61 -0.55 3.45 -2.78
C PHE A 61 -1.90 4.09 -2.50
N GLN A 62 -2.23 5.18 -3.19
CA GLN A 62 -3.54 5.86 -3.08
C GLN A 62 -4.69 4.88 -3.37
N ALA A 63 -4.56 4.06 -4.41
CA ALA A 63 -5.56 3.05 -4.76
C ALA A 63 -5.74 1.99 -3.66
N MET A 64 -4.64 1.50 -3.07
CA MET A 64 -4.67 0.53 -1.97
C MET A 64 -5.25 1.12 -0.68
N GLU A 65 -4.91 2.37 -0.38
CA GLU A 65 -5.37 3.06 0.83
C GLU A 65 -6.86 3.40 0.76
N ALA A 66 -7.35 3.80 -0.42
CA ALA A 66 -8.75 4.15 -0.64
C ALA A 66 -9.65 2.93 -0.92
N ASP A 67 -9.09 1.70 -0.93
CA ASP A 67 -9.86 0.49 -1.22
C ASP A 67 -10.90 0.22 -0.13
N LEU A 68 -12.18 0.38 -0.49
CA LEU A 68 -13.29 0.23 0.45
C LEU A 68 -13.41 -1.19 0.99
N PHE A 69 -12.93 -2.23 0.30
CA PHE A 69 -12.95 -3.59 0.83
C PHE A 69 -12.02 -3.74 2.04
N ASN A 70 -10.98 -2.91 2.13
CA ASN A 70 -10.01 -2.88 3.23
C ASN A 70 -10.38 -1.96 4.40
N LEU A 71 -11.42 -1.13 4.26
CA LEU A 71 -11.84 -0.16 5.26
C LEU A 71 -13.00 -0.68 6.12
N TYR A 72 -12.83 -0.71 7.45
CA TYR A 72 -13.86 -1.16 8.39
C TYR A 72 -13.99 -0.23 9.60
N PRO A 73 -15.20 0.08 10.10
CA PRO A 73 -15.35 0.85 11.32
C PRO A 73 -14.89 0.06 12.54
N SER A 74 -13.97 0.63 13.33
CA SER A 74 -13.40 0.02 14.53
C SER A 74 -13.46 0.97 15.72
N VAL A 75 -13.42 0.40 16.94
CA VAL A 75 -13.22 1.17 18.17
C VAL A 75 -11.83 1.80 18.10
N GLY A 76 -11.72 3.12 18.27
CA GLY A 76 -10.46 3.82 18.04
C GLY A 76 -9.31 3.29 18.89
N GLU A 77 -9.56 2.95 20.16
CA GLU A 77 -8.50 2.39 21.02
C GLU A 77 -7.99 1.05 20.48
N VAL A 78 -8.88 0.17 20.02
CA VAL A 78 -8.52 -1.13 19.44
C VAL A 78 -7.73 -0.96 18.15
N ASN A 79 -8.15 -0.04 17.26
CA ASN A 79 -7.36 0.34 16.07
C ASN A 79 -5.96 0.84 16.46
N GLY A 80 -5.90 1.65 17.52
CA GLY A 80 -4.65 2.15 18.08
C GLY A 80 -3.69 1.11 18.60
N ASP A 81 -4.19 0.26 19.48
CA ASP A 81 -3.43 -0.81 20.11
C ASP A 81 -3.00 -1.84 19.05
N ARG A 82 -3.87 -2.17 18.08
CA ARG A 82 -3.55 -3.06 16.96
C ARG A 82 -2.43 -2.54 16.07
N SER A 83 -2.30 -1.22 15.91
CA SER A 83 -1.18 -0.60 15.17
C SER A 83 -0.99 -1.21 13.77
N ASN A 84 0.23 -1.55 13.39
CA ASN A 84 0.55 -2.31 12.17
C ASN A 84 0.82 -3.80 12.45
N PHE A 85 0.29 -4.35 13.54
CA PHE A 85 0.55 -5.74 13.91
C PHE A 85 -0.14 -6.70 12.95
N ASN A 86 0.57 -7.78 12.64
CA ASN A 86 -0.01 -8.88 11.87
C ASN A 86 -1.08 -9.58 12.69
N TYR A 87 -2.03 -10.20 11.99
CA TYR A 87 -2.97 -11.07 12.66
C TYR A 87 -2.26 -12.32 13.17
N GLY A 88 -2.59 -12.74 14.37
CA GLY A 88 -1.98 -13.88 15.05
C GLY A 88 -2.88 -14.40 16.16
N MET A 89 -2.55 -15.56 16.70
CA MET A 89 -3.17 -16.04 17.95
C MET A 89 -2.47 -15.36 19.13
N ALA A 90 -3.25 -14.89 20.10
CA ALA A 90 -2.80 -14.20 21.31
C ALA A 90 -3.27 -14.97 22.56
N SER A 91 -3.07 -16.29 22.57
CA SER A 91 -3.60 -17.20 23.59
C SER A 91 -3.15 -16.86 25.02
N GLY A 92 -1.95 -16.29 25.18
CA GLY A 92 -1.39 -15.89 26.47
C GLY A 92 -1.82 -14.50 26.97
N VAL A 93 -2.56 -13.74 26.16
CA VAL A 93 -2.96 -12.38 26.50
C VAL A 93 -4.29 -12.40 27.26
N ALA A 94 -4.30 -11.75 28.43
CA ALA A 94 -5.51 -11.55 29.24
C ALA A 94 -6.52 -10.65 28.49
N PRO A 95 -7.83 -10.74 28.80
CA PRO A 95 -8.82 -9.83 28.23
C PRO A 95 -8.45 -8.35 28.46
N GLN A 96 -8.53 -7.54 27.42
CA GLN A 96 -8.08 -6.14 27.45
C GLN A 96 -9.21 -5.12 27.34
N TYR A 97 -10.37 -5.51 26.78
CA TYR A 97 -11.41 -4.57 26.34
C TYR A 97 -12.81 -4.91 26.88
N GLY A 98 -12.89 -5.36 28.14
CA GLY A 98 -14.14 -5.81 28.75
C GLY A 98 -14.68 -7.09 28.11
N GLN A 99 -15.92 -7.08 27.61
CA GLN A 99 -16.53 -8.24 26.95
C GLN A 99 -16.05 -8.46 25.51
N CYS A 100 -15.35 -7.48 24.92
CA CYS A 100 -14.76 -7.65 23.60
C CYS A 100 -13.56 -8.62 23.68
N LYS A 101 -13.66 -9.73 22.94
CA LYS A 101 -12.67 -10.83 22.94
C LYS A 101 -11.44 -10.57 22.07
N THR A 102 -11.35 -9.43 21.40
CA THR A 102 -10.13 -9.05 20.68
C THR A 102 -8.97 -8.92 21.66
N LYS A 103 -7.79 -9.37 21.25
CA LYS A 103 -6.57 -9.32 22.04
C LYS A 103 -5.43 -8.77 21.20
N VAL A 104 -4.55 -8.00 21.84
CA VAL A 104 -3.34 -7.46 21.26
C VAL A 104 -2.16 -7.90 22.12
N ASP A 105 -1.30 -8.71 21.53
CA ASP A 105 0.00 -9.09 22.08
C ASP A 105 1.03 -8.06 21.63
N PHE A 106 1.35 -7.13 22.52
CA PHE A 106 2.33 -6.06 22.25
C PHE A 106 3.75 -6.59 22.15
N ASP A 107 4.07 -7.66 22.88
CA ASP A 107 5.42 -8.25 22.92
C ASP A 107 5.70 -9.04 21.64
N GLN A 108 4.74 -9.85 21.20
CA GLN A 108 4.82 -10.61 19.94
C GLN A 108 4.36 -9.81 18.72
N ARG A 109 3.88 -8.57 18.91
CA ARG A 109 3.34 -7.70 17.86
C ARG A 109 2.28 -8.39 17.01
N ALA A 110 1.30 -9.01 17.69
CA ALA A 110 0.23 -9.77 17.07
C ALA A 110 -1.15 -9.30 17.56
N ALA A 111 -2.13 -9.28 16.67
CA ALA A 111 -3.52 -8.99 17.02
C ALA A 111 -4.40 -10.21 16.72
N GLU A 112 -5.12 -10.69 17.74
CA GLU A 112 -6.15 -11.71 17.58
C GLU A 112 -7.53 -11.02 17.62
N PRO A 113 -8.23 -10.89 16.49
CA PRO A 113 -9.59 -10.36 16.49
C PRO A 113 -10.53 -11.40 17.11
N ARG A 114 -11.66 -10.94 17.64
CA ARG A 114 -12.77 -11.82 18.04
C ARG A 114 -13.20 -12.74 16.89
N ASP A 115 -13.69 -13.92 17.25
CA ASP A 115 -13.98 -15.02 16.32
C ASP A 115 -14.90 -14.61 15.16
N GLU A 116 -15.92 -13.80 15.41
CA GLU A 116 -16.88 -13.39 14.38
C GLU A 116 -16.28 -12.44 13.33
N VAL A 117 -15.04 -12.00 13.52
CA VAL A 117 -14.30 -11.10 12.61
C VAL A 117 -13.16 -11.84 11.89
N LYS A 118 -12.73 -13.00 12.37
CA LYS A 118 -11.59 -13.76 11.82
C LYS A 118 -11.77 -14.10 10.33
N GLY A 119 -12.98 -14.52 9.92
CA GLY A 119 -13.29 -14.83 8.53
C GLY A 119 -13.23 -13.59 7.61
N LEU A 120 -13.85 -12.48 8.04
CA LEU A 120 -13.80 -11.20 7.33
C LEU A 120 -12.35 -10.73 7.13
N VAL A 121 -11.55 -10.80 8.19
CA VAL A 121 -10.12 -10.44 8.14
C VAL A 121 -9.38 -11.30 7.12
N ALA A 122 -9.60 -12.61 7.11
CA ALA A 122 -8.97 -13.51 6.15
C ALA A 122 -9.30 -13.15 4.71
N ARG A 123 -10.59 -13.03 4.37
CA ARG A 123 -11.03 -12.74 3.00
C ARG A 123 -10.64 -11.34 2.51
N THR A 124 -10.66 -10.33 3.39
CA THR A 124 -10.14 -8.99 3.05
C THR A 124 -8.63 -9.03 2.83
N THR A 125 -7.89 -9.77 3.64
CA THR A 125 -6.43 -9.89 3.47
C THR A 125 -6.08 -10.62 2.18
N PHE A 126 -6.75 -11.73 1.86
CA PHE A 126 -6.56 -12.43 0.60
C PHE A 126 -6.83 -11.52 -0.61
N TYR A 127 -7.94 -10.78 -0.57
CA TYR A 127 -8.29 -9.82 -1.60
C TYR A 127 -7.19 -8.77 -1.82
N MET A 128 -6.74 -8.11 -0.75
CA MET A 128 -5.71 -7.07 -0.88
C MET A 128 -4.40 -7.62 -1.43
N PHE A 129 -4.00 -8.81 -0.98
CA PHE A 129 -2.76 -9.43 -1.44
C PHE A 129 -2.84 -9.91 -2.88
N ASP A 130 -3.98 -10.49 -3.28
CA ASP A 130 -4.24 -10.93 -4.65
C ASP A 130 -4.33 -9.75 -5.62
N ARG A 131 -5.18 -8.77 -5.30
CA ARG A 131 -5.46 -7.59 -6.14
C ARG A 131 -4.23 -6.72 -6.39
N TYR A 132 -3.39 -6.54 -5.37
CA TYR A 132 -2.26 -5.63 -5.42
C TYR A 132 -0.89 -6.33 -5.51
N ASN A 133 -0.90 -7.63 -5.78
CA ASN A 133 0.32 -8.43 -5.96
C ASN A 133 1.29 -8.32 -4.77
N LEU A 134 0.78 -8.47 -3.55
CA LEU A 134 1.57 -8.41 -2.32
C LEU A 134 2.02 -9.80 -1.89
N ASN A 135 3.17 -9.88 -1.23
CA ASN A 135 3.74 -11.14 -0.76
C ASN A 135 3.34 -11.47 0.67
N MET A 136 2.64 -12.58 0.86
CA MET A 136 2.23 -13.07 2.18
C MET A 136 3.15 -14.19 2.68
N SER A 137 3.61 -14.11 3.93
CA SER A 137 4.39 -15.20 4.53
C SER A 137 3.58 -16.49 4.63
N ARG A 138 4.26 -17.64 4.57
CA ARG A 138 3.60 -18.96 4.67
C ARG A 138 2.81 -19.11 5.98
N GLN A 139 3.34 -18.60 7.08
CA GLN A 139 2.67 -18.62 8.39
C GLN A 139 1.35 -17.84 8.35
N GLN A 140 1.36 -16.64 7.76
CA GLN A 140 0.16 -15.82 7.67
C GLN A 140 -0.88 -16.44 6.74
N GLN A 141 -0.45 -17.02 5.61
CA GLN A 141 -1.36 -17.76 4.72
C GLN A 141 -2.05 -18.90 5.47
N GLN A 142 -1.31 -19.72 6.21
CA GLN A 142 -1.86 -20.86 6.95
C GLN A 142 -2.88 -20.43 8.01
N LEU A 143 -2.56 -19.37 8.77
CA LEU A 143 -3.46 -18.83 9.78
C LEU A 143 -4.77 -18.35 9.15
N LEU A 144 -4.67 -17.52 8.11
CA LEU A 144 -5.85 -16.93 7.47
C LEU A 144 -6.68 -17.97 6.73
N MET A 145 -6.04 -19.00 6.14
CA MET A 145 -6.76 -20.13 5.52
C MET A 145 -7.55 -20.93 6.57
N ALA A 146 -6.97 -21.13 7.75
CA ALA A 146 -7.68 -21.78 8.85
C ALA A 146 -8.88 -20.94 9.30
N TRP A 147 -8.70 -19.61 9.43
CA TRP A 147 -9.79 -18.70 9.80
C TRP A 147 -10.88 -18.60 8.74
N ASP A 148 -10.54 -18.51 7.46
CA ASP A 148 -11.52 -18.48 6.38
C ASP A 148 -12.39 -19.75 6.37
N LYS A 149 -11.77 -20.92 6.58
CA LYS A 149 -12.49 -22.19 6.69
C LYS A 149 -13.36 -22.28 7.95
N GLN A 150 -12.85 -21.82 9.09
CA GLN A 150 -13.54 -21.95 10.38
C GLN A 150 -14.69 -20.93 10.53
N PHE A 151 -14.55 -19.76 9.91
CA PHE A 151 -15.48 -18.64 10.01
C PHE A 151 -16.04 -18.28 8.62
N PRO A 152 -17.09 -18.98 8.16
CA PRO A 152 -17.63 -18.82 6.82
C PRO A 152 -18.19 -17.42 6.58
N VAL A 153 -18.38 -17.08 5.30
CA VAL A 153 -18.94 -15.80 4.86
C VAL A 153 -20.32 -15.58 5.52
N THR A 154 -20.50 -14.40 6.10
CA THR A 154 -21.77 -13.98 6.70
C THR A 154 -22.68 -13.26 5.70
N SER A 155 -23.98 -13.17 6.01
CA SER A 155 -24.93 -12.37 5.22
C SER A 155 -24.53 -10.90 5.15
N TRP A 156 -23.97 -10.36 6.23
CA TRP A 156 -23.46 -8.99 6.26
C TRP A 156 -22.26 -8.80 5.34
N GLU A 157 -21.33 -9.77 5.27
CA GLU A 157 -20.21 -9.70 4.33
C GLU A 157 -20.66 -9.68 2.88
N LEU A 158 -21.66 -10.49 2.52
CA LEU A 158 -22.24 -10.49 1.17
C LEU A 158 -22.89 -9.14 0.84
N GLU A 159 -23.67 -8.58 1.77
CA GLU A 159 -24.32 -7.28 1.60
C GLU A 159 -23.30 -6.14 1.51
N ARG A 160 -22.30 -6.13 2.39
CA ARG A 160 -21.17 -5.18 2.33
C ARG A 160 -20.44 -5.29 1.00
N ASN A 161 -20.14 -6.51 0.54
CA ASN A 161 -19.48 -6.74 -0.73
C ASN A 161 -20.31 -6.20 -1.90
N LYS A 162 -21.62 -6.45 -1.94
CA LYS A 162 -22.52 -5.94 -2.96
C LYS A 162 -22.53 -4.40 -3.01
N ARG A 163 -22.62 -3.75 -1.84
CA ARG A 163 -22.61 -2.28 -1.75
C ARG A 163 -21.30 -1.67 -2.21
N ILE A 164 -20.18 -2.26 -1.80
CA ILE A 164 -18.86 -1.79 -2.21
C ILE A 164 -18.65 -2.02 -3.71
N ALA A 165 -19.07 -3.18 -4.24
CA ALA A 165 -18.94 -3.48 -5.66
C ALA A 165 -19.70 -2.50 -6.55
N ALA A 166 -20.87 -2.02 -6.11
CA ALA A 166 -21.61 -0.97 -6.81
C ALA A 166 -20.86 0.36 -6.88
N ILE A 167 -19.91 0.63 -5.96
CA ILE A 167 -19.09 1.85 -5.92
C ILE A 167 -17.76 1.64 -6.65
N MET A 168 -17.08 0.52 -6.39
CA MET A 168 -15.73 0.24 -6.90
C MET A 168 -15.72 -0.45 -8.27
N GLY A 169 -16.87 -0.89 -8.78
CA GLY A 169 -17.01 -1.54 -10.09
C GLY A 169 -16.56 -3.01 -10.13
N HIS A 170 -16.19 -3.61 -9.00
CA HIS A 170 -15.77 -5.00 -8.90
C HIS A 170 -16.05 -5.56 -7.50
N SER A 171 -16.16 -6.89 -7.39
CA SER A 171 -16.39 -7.58 -6.10
C SER A 171 -15.08 -8.08 -5.47
N ASN A 172 -15.12 -8.39 -4.18
CA ASN A 172 -14.11 -9.23 -3.54
C ASN A 172 -14.42 -10.71 -3.87
N PRO A 173 -13.58 -11.38 -4.70
CA PRO A 173 -13.85 -12.74 -5.16
C PRO A 173 -13.72 -13.80 -4.05
N PHE A 174 -13.07 -13.49 -2.93
CA PHE A 174 -12.97 -14.37 -1.76
C PHE A 174 -14.23 -14.31 -0.89
N VAL A 175 -15.04 -13.25 -1.01
CA VAL A 175 -16.37 -13.18 -0.38
C VAL A 175 -17.43 -13.84 -1.25
N THR A 176 -17.33 -13.73 -2.58
CA THR A 176 -18.28 -14.37 -3.51
C THR A 176 -18.03 -15.85 -3.75
N GLY A 177 -16.88 -16.37 -3.31
CA GLY A 177 -16.45 -17.76 -3.56
C GLY A 177 -15.91 -18.00 -4.97
N GLN A 178 -15.70 -16.94 -5.77
CA GLN A 178 -15.08 -17.03 -7.10
C GLN A 178 -13.58 -17.36 -7.02
N ARG A 179 -12.92 -16.98 -5.92
CA ARG A 179 -11.52 -17.34 -5.61
C ARG A 179 -11.44 -17.90 -4.20
N ALA A 180 -10.51 -18.82 -4.01
CA ALA A 180 -10.14 -19.37 -2.71
C ALA A 180 -8.62 -19.33 -2.57
N TRP A 181 -8.13 -18.87 -1.42
CA TRP A 181 -6.69 -18.86 -1.18
C TRP A 181 -6.20 -20.27 -0.83
N ILE A 182 -5.12 -20.70 -1.46
CA ILE A 182 -4.48 -22.00 -1.22
C ILE A 182 -2.99 -21.81 -0.96
N THR A 183 -2.34 -22.83 -0.39
CA THR A 183 -0.89 -22.82 -0.23
C THR A 183 -0.21 -22.67 -1.60
N GLY A 184 0.64 -21.65 -1.74
CA GLY A 184 1.33 -21.36 -3.01
C GLY A 184 0.48 -20.60 -4.02
N TYR A 185 -0.65 -20.01 -3.59
CA TYR A 185 -1.44 -19.10 -4.40
C TYR A 185 -0.55 -17.98 -4.98
N LYS A 186 -0.73 -17.69 -6.27
CA LYS A 186 -0.04 -16.61 -6.97
C LYS A 186 -1.02 -15.45 -7.16
N PRO A 187 -0.81 -14.30 -6.49
CA PRO A 187 -1.58 -13.09 -6.71
C PRO A 187 -1.67 -12.71 -8.19
N LEU A 188 -2.85 -12.28 -8.63
CA LEU A 188 -3.07 -11.87 -10.03
C LEU A 188 -2.63 -10.42 -10.30
N GLY A 189 -2.68 -9.55 -9.29
CA GLY A 189 -2.32 -8.14 -9.45
C GLY A 189 -3.28 -7.32 -10.31
N ASP A 190 -4.55 -7.74 -10.43
CA ASP A 190 -5.55 -7.11 -11.30
C ASP A 190 -5.97 -5.68 -10.88
N GLY A 191 -5.55 -5.22 -9.70
CA GLY A 191 -5.68 -3.84 -9.23
C GLY A 191 -4.43 -2.98 -9.44
N VAL A 192 -3.32 -3.57 -9.88
CA VAL A 192 -2.08 -2.83 -10.22
C VAL A 192 -2.18 -2.39 -11.68
N VAL A 193 -2.87 -1.28 -11.94
CA VAL A 193 -2.87 -0.69 -13.27
C VAL A 193 -1.52 0.02 -13.47
N ASN A 194 -0.58 -0.64 -14.14
CA ASN A 194 0.63 0.03 -14.61
C ASN A 194 0.19 1.10 -15.62
N THR A 195 0.45 2.37 -15.32
CA THR A 195 0.38 3.47 -16.29
C THR A 195 1.58 3.46 -17.26
N LEU A 196 2.36 2.39 -17.27
CA LEU A 196 3.43 2.17 -18.25
C LEU A 196 2.86 1.30 -19.38
N PRO A 197 2.80 1.81 -20.63
CA PRO A 197 2.44 0.97 -21.76
C PRO A 197 3.41 -0.22 -21.84
N PRO A 198 2.93 -1.42 -22.23
CA PRO A 198 3.82 -2.57 -22.44
C PRO A 198 4.87 -2.18 -23.47
N ARG A 199 6.14 -2.35 -23.10
CA ARG A 199 7.27 -2.18 -24.02
C ARG A 199 7.08 -3.20 -25.14
N ILE A 200 6.59 -2.73 -26.29
CA ILE A 200 6.54 -3.54 -27.51
C ILE A 200 8.00 -3.88 -27.85
N THR A 201 8.40 -5.12 -27.61
CA THR A 201 9.64 -5.68 -28.14
C THR A 201 9.37 -6.09 -29.58
N THR A 202 9.48 -5.15 -30.52
CA THR A 202 9.66 -5.51 -31.92
C THR A 202 11.11 -5.95 -32.11
N SER A 203 11.27 -7.25 -32.28
CA SER A 203 12.46 -7.86 -32.88
C SER A 203 12.55 -7.37 -34.32
N SER A 204 13.52 -6.49 -34.61
CA SER A 204 13.88 -6.13 -35.97
C SER A 204 15.37 -6.37 -36.17
N SER A 205 15.67 -7.62 -36.55
CA SER A 205 16.79 -7.94 -37.43
C SER A 205 16.56 -7.22 -38.77
N ASP A 206 17.28 -6.12 -38.97
CA ASP A 206 17.96 -5.77 -40.23
C ASP A 206 18.53 -4.36 -40.12
N VAL A 207 19.86 -4.27 -40.17
CA VAL A 207 20.61 -3.03 -40.37
C VAL A 207 21.22 -3.11 -41.77
N PRO A 208 21.04 -2.07 -42.59
CA PRO A 208 22.23 -1.50 -43.23
C PRO A 208 22.55 -0.11 -42.69
N GLN A 209 23.83 0.01 -42.41
CA GLN A 209 24.57 1.13 -41.85
C GLN A 209 24.52 2.36 -42.77
N ALA A 210 24.16 3.52 -42.21
CA ALA A 210 24.46 4.82 -42.80
C ALA A 210 25.27 5.64 -41.79
N ALA A 211 26.34 6.25 -42.31
CA ALA A 211 27.44 6.84 -41.58
C ALA A 211 27.09 8.18 -40.89
N GLY A 212 27.72 8.40 -39.73
CA GLY A 212 28.32 9.66 -39.31
C GLY A 212 27.45 10.93 -39.22
N SER A 213 27.02 11.26 -38.01
CA SER A 213 27.11 12.64 -37.53
C SER A 213 27.19 12.66 -36.01
N ALA A 214 28.25 13.28 -35.49
CA ALA A 214 28.42 13.52 -34.07
C ALA A 214 27.31 14.48 -33.60
N SER A 215 26.30 13.96 -32.91
CA SER A 215 25.35 14.81 -32.19
C SER A 215 26.06 15.37 -30.96
N THR A 216 26.41 16.65 -31.05
CA THR A 216 26.71 17.51 -29.91
C THR A 216 25.49 17.57 -29.00
N GLY A 217 25.34 16.58 -28.12
CA GLY A 217 24.30 16.63 -27.10
C GLY A 217 24.48 17.87 -26.23
N THR A 218 23.38 18.47 -25.82
CA THR A 218 23.39 19.69 -25.00
C THR A 218 23.70 19.33 -23.55
N ILE A 219 24.44 20.14 -22.81
CA ILE A 219 24.68 19.85 -21.38
C ILE A 219 23.37 20.04 -20.62
N VAL A 220 22.99 19.08 -19.77
CA VAL A 220 21.72 19.09 -19.06
C VAL A 220 21.95 19.31 -17.56
N GLY A 221 21.47 20.44 -17.05
CA GLY A 221 21.39 20.77 -15.63
C GLY A 221 20.08 20.35 -14.99
N ASN A 222 20.12 19.90 -13.74
CA ASN A 222 18.94 19.75 -12.90
C ASN A 222 18.72 21.02 -12.08
N LYS A 223 17.61 21.74 -12.35
CA LYS A 223 17.29 23.01 -11.68
C LYS A 223 17.08 22.92 -10.16
N ASN A 224 16.85 21.73 -9.61
CA ASN A 224 16.65 21.56 -8.17
C ASN A 224 17.98 21.29 -7.43
N SER A 225 18.91 20.55 -8.05
CA SER A 225 20.19 20.21 -7.42
C SER A 225 21.35 21.11 -7.84
N HIS A 226 21.15 21.93 -8.88
CA HIS A 226 22.21 22.69 -9.54
C HIS A 226 23.38 21.80 -9.97
N ILE A 227 23.09 20.57 -10.44
CA ILE A 227 24.08 19.64 -10.97
C ILE A 227 23.88 19.49 -12.47
N TYR A 228 24.95 19.57 -13.26
CA TYR A 228 24.91 19.37 -14.72
C TYR A 228 25.60 18.08 -15.17
N HIS A 229 25.11 17.54 -16.28
CA HIS A 229 25.55 16.31 -16.93
C HIS A 229 25.86 16.59 -18.40
N MET A 230 26.99 16.08 -18.88
CA MET A 230 27.37 16.10 -20.29
C MET A 230 26.74 14.92 -21.04
N PRO A 231 26.40 15.08 -22.32
CA PRO A 231 25.80 14.01 -23.14
C PRO A 231 26.70 12.80 -23.32
N VAL A 232 28.01 12.98 -23.11
CA VAL A 232 29.03 11.93 -23.21
C VAL A 232 29.79 11.89 -21.90
N GLY A 233 30.04 10.70 -21.37
CA GLY A 233 30.83 10.50 -20.15
C GLY A 233 30.05 10.58 -18.84
N CYS A 234 28.75 10.89 -18.86
CA CYS A 234 27.90 10.95 -17.66
C CYS A 234 26.85 9.81 -17.65
N PRO A 235 27.02 8.75 -16.85
CA PRO A 235 26.06 7.66 -16.75
C PRO A 235 24.66 8.08 -16.27
N SER A 236 24.57 9.24 -15.63
CA SER A 236 23.33 9.81 -15.09
C SER A 236 22.70 10.88 -15.97
N TYR A 237 23.20 11.08 -17.20
CA TYR A 237 22.70 12.12 -18.10
C TYR A 237 21.19 11.99 -18.37
N ASP A 238 20.71 10.78 -18.68
CA ASP A 238 19.28 10.52 -18.95
C ASP A 238 18.40 10.45 -17.68
N ASN A 239 19.02 10.47 -16.49
CA ASN A 239 18.30 10.38 -15.22
C ASN A 239 17.74 11.73 -14.74
N VAL A 240 18.08 12.83 -15.42
CA VAL A 240 17.49 14.14 -15.11
C VAL A 240 16.08 14.19 -15.70
N SER A 241 15.04 14.26 -14.87
CA SER A 241 13.66 14.32 -15.38
C SER A 241 13.43 15.55 -16.26
N ALA A 242 12.77 15.41 -17.42
CA ALA A 242 12.53 16.49 -18.38
C ALA A 242 11.97 17.79 -17.75
N LYS A 243 11.06 17.69 -16.78
CA LYS A 243 10.49 18.85 -16.05
C LYS A 243 11.50 19.68 -15.25
N ASN A 244 12.66 19.10 -14.94
CA ASN A 244 13.72 19.71 -14.14
C ASN A 244 14.99 19.98 -14.95
N GLN A 245 14.99 19.73 -16.26
CA GLN A 245 16.13 19.96 -17.14
C GLN A 245 16.28 21.44 -17.48
N VAL A 246 17.51 21.92 -17.48
CA VAL A 246 17.96 23.19 -18.05
C VAL A 246 19.10 22.88 -19.00
N ALA A 247 19.00 23.35 -20.23
CA ALA A 247 19.99 23.08 -21.26
C ALA A 247 21.07 24.18 -21.25
N PHE A 248 22.34 23.79 -21.34
CA PHE A 248 23.48 24.69 -21.47
C PHE A 248 24.28 24.36 -22.73
N GLY A 249 24.77 25.38 -23.42
CA GLY A 249 25.63 25.25 -24.59
C GLY A 249 27.08 24.90 -24.23
N SER A 250 27.51 25.13 -22.98
CA SER A 250 28.87 24.77 -22.52
C SER A 250 28.94 24.53 -21.00
N GLU A 251 29.99 23.85 -20.53
CA GLU A 251 30.26 23.68 -19.09
C GLU A 251 30.49 25.03 -18.40
N SER A 252 31.12 25.99 -19.11
CA SER A 252 31.35 27.36 -18.61
C SER A 252 30.05 28.10 -18.35
N GLU A 253 29.08 27.96 -19.26
CA GLU A 253 27.75 28.57 -19.12
C GLU A 253 26.99 27.96 -17.93
N ALA A 254 27.04 26.64 -17.76
CA ALA A 254 26.44 25.96 -16.62
C ALA A 254 27.08 26.42 -15.29
N ALA A 255 28.40 26.55 -15.24
CA ALA A 255 29.12 27.02 -14.06
C ALA A 255 28.81 28.49 -13.73
N ALA A 256 28.75 29.36 -14.74
CA ALA A 256 28.35 30.77 -14.58
C ALA A 256 26.90 30.91 -14.09
N ALA A 257 26.02 29.98 -14.48
CA ALA A 257 24.65 29.86 -13.97
C ALA A 257 24.54 29.22 -12.58
N GLY A 258 25.67 28.88 -11.93
CA GLY A 258 25.72 28.33 -10.57
C GLY A 258 25.62 26.81 -10.47
N TYR A 259 25.76 26.08 -11.58
CA TYR A 259 25.67 24.62 -11.62
C TYR A 259 27.05 23.96 -11.48
N ARG A 260 27.09 22.80 -10.84
CA ARG A 260 28.31 22.01 -10.63
C ARG A 260 28.25 20.70 -11.41
N LYS A 261 29.40 20.22 -11.89
CA LYS A 261 29.48 18.95 -12.65
C LYS A 261 29.09 17.78 -11.76
N ALA A 262 28.32 16.81 -12.29
CA ALA A 262 28.04 15.59 -11.56
C ALA A 262 29.32 14.79 -11.30
N GLY A 263 29.55 14.35 -10.06
CA GLY A 263 30.80 13.69 -9.67
C GLY A 263 31.05 12.33 -10.33
N ASN A 264 30.03 11.74 -10.96
CA ASN A 264 30.13 10.49 -11.70
C ASN A 264 30.32 10.68 -13.23
N CYS A 265 30.44 11.93 -13.69
CA CYS A 265 30.83 12.26 -15.05
C CYS A 265 32.35 12.14 -15.22
N LYS A 266 32.79 11.37 -16.22
CA LYS A 266 34.21 11.23 -16.59
C LYS A 266 34.60 12.23 -17.66
#